data_AF-A0A2W6Y9F0-F1
#
_entry.id   AF-A0A2W6Y9F0-F1
#
_cell.length_a   1.000
_cell.length_b   1.000
_cell.length_c   1.000
_cell.angle_alpha   90.00
_cell.angle_beta   90.00
_cell.angle_gamma   90.00
#
_symmetry.space_group_name_H-M   'P 1'
#
loop_
_entity.id
_entity.type
_entity.pdbx_description
1 polymer ?
#
loop_
_entity_poly.entity_id
_entity_poly.type
_entity_poly.pdbx_seq_one_letter_code
_entity_poly.pdbx_strand_id
1 'polypeptide(L)'
;MATSERDRHVMDAVSRDMQRLARLLDVEIQHVAGERVAFSLFVWTRGRCSYVSSGTDRAQIISVLESMIARWKAGMPDVPAHLAGSEP
;
A
#
# COMPACT_ATOMS: atom_id res chain seq x y z
N MET A 1 6.66 -10.85 -20.39
CA MET A 1 5.57 -10.45 -21.30
C MET A 1 5.50 -8.93 -21.33
N ALA A 2 5.15 -8.31 -22.45
CA ALA A 2 4.92 -6.86 -22.47
C ALA A 2 3.70 -6.45 -21.61
N THR A 3 3.70 -5.20 -21.15
CA THR A 3 2.58 -4.56 -20.44
C THR A 3 1.73 -3.81 -21.47
N SER A 4 0.44 -4.17 -21.59
CA SER A 4 -0.45 -3.53 -22.56
C SER A 4 -0.77 -2.08 -22.17
N GLU A 5 -1.29 -1.33 -23.13
CA GLU A 5 -1.76 0.04 -22.90
C GLU A 5 -2.89 0.10 -21.86
N ARG A 6 -3.82 -0.87 -21.88
CA ARG A 6 -4.88 -1.00 -20.87
C ARG A 6 -4.32 -1.30 -19.48
N ASP A 7 -3.34 -2.21 -19.39
CA ASP A 7 -2.68 -2.52 -18.11
C ASP A 7 -2.06 -1.25 -17.51
N ARG A 8 -1.33 -0.49 -18.34
CA ARG A 8 -0.69 0.77 -17.96
C ARG A 8 -1.70 1.81 -17.51
N HIS A 9 -2.79 1.99 -18.26
CA HIS A 9 -3.88 2.89 -17.87
C HIS A 9 -4.45 2.54 -16.48
N VAL A 10 -4.64 1.26 -16.17
CA VAL A 10 -5.10 0.80 -14.85
C VAL A 10 -4.03 0.99 -13.78
N MET A 11 -2.76 0.69 -14.06
CA MET A 11 -1.61 0.97 -13.17
C MET A 11 -1.61 2.45 -12.75
N ASP A 12 -1.76 3.34 -13.72
CA ASP A 12 -1.70 4.77 -13.49
C ASP A 12 -2.98 5.29 -12.84
N ALA A 13 -4.17 4.77 -13.17
CA ALA A 13 -5.43 5.19 -12.56
C ALA A 13 -5.49 4.85 -11.06
N VAL A 14 -5.13 3.62 -10.72
CA VAL A 14 -5.00 3.16 -9.32
C VAL A 14 -3.94 3.99 -8.58
N SER A 15 -2.75 4.15 -9.18
CA SER A 15 -1.66 4.89 -8.55
C SER A 15 -1.94 6.39 -8.39
N ARG A 16 -2.82 6.98 -9.22
CA ARG A 16 -3.27 8.38 -9.08
C ARG A 16 -4.25 8.54 -7.93
N ASP A 17 -5.26 7.68 -7.82
CA ASP A 17 -6.33 7.85 -6.82
C ASP A 17 -5.98 7.30 -5.44
N MET A 18 -4.85 6.58 -5.32
CA MET A 18 -4.41 5.86 -4.11
C MET A 18 -4.58 6.66 -2.80
N GLN A 19 -4.19 7.95 -2.81
CA GLN A 19 -4.31 8.80 -1.62
C GLN A 19 -5.73 9.29 -1.33
N ARG A 20 -6.59 9.43 -2.36
CA ARG A 20 -8.01 9.76 -2.15
C ARG A 20 -8.71 8.57 -1.50
N LEU A 21 -8.46 7.36 -2.00
CA LEU A 21 -8.92 6.11 -1.39
C LEU A 21 -8.46 6.00 0.07
N ALA A 22 -7.21 6.35 0.36
CA ALA A 22 -6.67 6.39 1.73
C ALA A 22 -7.37 7.39 2.64
N ARG A 23 -7.58 8.63 2.19
CA ARG A 23 -8.23 9.68 3.03
C ARG A 23 -9.71 9.40 3.25
N LEU A 24 -10.39 8.78 2.29
CA LEU A 24 -11.75 8.27 2.51
C LEU A 24 -11.73 7.16 3.56
N LEU A 25 -10.84 6.17 3.40
CA LEU A 25 -10.70 5.07 4.37
C LEU A 25 -10.35 5.57 5.79
N ASP A 26 -9.49 6.58 5.92
CA ASP A 26 -9.12 7.21 7.20
C ASP A 26 -10.30 7.92 7.88
N VAL A 27 -11.11 8.64 7.11
CA VAL A 27 -12.32 9.32 7.63
C VAL A 27 -13.40 8.32 8.03
N GLU A 28 -13.65 7.28 7.23
CA GLU A 28 -14.62 6.22 7.56
C GLU A 28 -14.16 5.41 8.78
N ILE A 29 -12.87 5.05 8.87
CA ILE A 29 -12.29 4.38 10.04
C ILE A 29 -12.42 5.26 11.29
N GLN A 30 -12.06 6.55 11.21
CA GLN A 30 -12.18 7.47 12.33
C GLN A 30 -13.65 7.64 12.76
N HIS A 31 -14.59 7.70 11.81
CA HIS A 31 -16.01 7.85 12.10
C HIS A 31 -16.58 6.63 12.83
N VAL A 32 -16.20 5.41 12.40
CA VAL A 32 -16.66 4.15 13.00
C VAL A 32 -15.98 3.86 14.34
N ALA A 33 -14.68 4.13 14.47
CA ALA A 33 -13.91 3.85 15.69
C ALA A 33 -14.06 4.93 16.79
N GLY A 34 -14.53 6.13 16.45
CA GLY A 34 -14.60 7.29 17.36
C GLY A 34 -13.25 7.99 17.59
N GLU A 35 -12.13 7.31 17.30
CA GLU A 35 -10.77 7.85 17.31
C GLU A 35 -10.00 7.43 16.04
N ARG A 36 -8.78 7.96 15.85
CA ARG A 36 -7.93 7.59 14.69
C ARG A 36 -7.20 6.28 14.93
N VAL A 37 -7.83 5.18 14.50
CA VAL A 37 -7.13 3.92 14.20
C VAL A 37 -6.54 4.03 12.80
N ALA A 38 -5.34 3.50 12.57
CA ALA A 38 -4.57 3.81 11.38
C ALA A 38 -3.85 2.56 10.79
N PHE A 39 -3.77 2.52 9.46
CA PHE A 39 -3.77 1.29 8.67
C PHE A 39 -2.62 1.24 7.65
N SER A 40 -2.60 0.22 6.80
CA SER A 40 -1.92 0.25 5.50
C SER A 40 -2.83 -0.24 4.38
N LEU A 41 -2.83 0.47 3.26
CA LEU A 41 -3.74 0.29 2.13
C LEU A 41 -2.93 0.15 0.83
N PHE A 42 -3.09 -1.01 0.19
CA PHE A 42 -2.27 -1.49 -0.91
C PHE A 42 -3.13 -1.72 -2.16
N VAL A 43 -2.65 -1.38 -3.35
CA VAL A 43 -3.38 -1.73 -4.59
C VAL A 43 -2.46 -2.14 -5.74
N TRP A 44 -2.47 -3.45 -5.98
CA TRP A 44 -1.70 -4.18 -6.98
C TRP A 44 -2.13 -3.84 -8.40
N THR A 45 -1.15 -3.78 -9.30
CA THR A 45 -1.34 -3.49 -10.73
C THR A 45 -0.35 -4.33 -11.54
N ARG A 46 -0.43 -4.39 -12.89
CA ARG A 46 0.36 -5.37 -13.65
C ARG A 46 1.87 -5.09 -13.60
N GLY A 47 2.57 -5.83 -12.73
CA GLY A 47 4.02 -5.70 -12.53
C GLY A 47 4.44 -4.48 -11.68
N ARG A 48 3.50 -3.88 -10.95
CA ARG A 48 3.71 -2.70 -10.09
C ARG A 48 2.74 -2.70 -8.91
N CYS A 49 3.04 -1.96 -7.84
CA CYS A 49 2.02 -1.61 -6.86
C CYS A 49 2.02 -0.13 -6.43
N SER A 50 0.96 0.22 -5.71
CA SER A 50 0.70 1.51 -5.06
C SER A 50 0.56 1.31 -3.56
N TYR A 51 1.12 2.24 -2.79
CA TYR A 51 1.29 2.21 -1.34
C TYR A 51 0.56 3.39 -0.69
N VAL A 52 -0.07 3.18 0.47
CA VAL A 52 -0.21 4.21 1.51
C VAL A 52 -0.42 3.59 2.90
N SER A 53 0.43 3.93 3.86
CA SER A 53 0.18 3.72 5.29
C SER A 53 -0.39 5.01 5.91
N SER A 54 -1.26 4.85 6.92
CA SER A 54 -1.51 5.89 7.93
C SER A 54 -1.02 5.44 9.32
N GLY A 55 -1.20 4.15 9.65
CA GLY A 55 -0.51 3.38 10.69
C GLY A 55 -0.68 3.74 12.19
N THR A 56 -1.34 2.88 12.99
CA THR A 56 -1.37 2.98 14.47
C THR A 56 -0.29 2.15 15.18
N ASP A 57 -0.11 0.86 14.87
CA ASP A 57 1.00 0.10 15.49
C ASP A 57 2.32 0.38 14.77
N ARG A 58 3.05 1.31 15.38
CA ARG A 58 4.36 1.81 14.96
C ARG A 58 5.40 0.72 14.72
N ALA A 59 5.47 -0.34 15.53
CA ALA A 59 6.54 -1.34 15.39
C ALA A 59 6.32 -2.23 14.16
N GLN A 60 5.08 -2.66 13.95
CA GLN A 60 4.69 -3.50 12.82
C GLN A 60 4.67 -2.75 11.49
N ILE A 61 4.65 -1.41 11.50
CA ILE A 61 4.87 -0.61 10.28
C ILE A 61 6.33 -0.69 9.81
N ILE A 62 7.28 -0.91 10.72
CA ILE A 62 8.72 -0.84 10.47
C ILE A 62 9.29 -2.16 9.92
N SER A 63 9.17 -3.27 10.68
CA SER A 63 9.70 -4.61 10.33
C SER A 63 9.39 -5.05 8.88
N VAL A 64 8.24 -4.61 8.40
CA VAL A 64 7.64 -5.16 7.21
C VAL A 64 7.88 -4.26 5.99
N LEU A 65 8.04 -2.95 6.23
CA LEU A 65 8.65 -2.02 5.27
C LEU A 65 10.11 -2.44 5.01
N GLU A 66 10.84 -2.83 6.06
CA GLU A 66 12.19 -3.41 5.96
C GLU A 66 12.17 -4.72 5.14
N SER A 67 11.17 -5.57 5.33
CA SER A 67 10.98 -6.81 4.56
C SER A 67 10.68 -6.57 3.06
N MET A 68 10.05 -5.46 2.70
CA MET A 68 9.95 -5.05 1.28
C MET A 68 11.28 -4.57 0.73
N ILE A 69 11.97 -3.72 1.50
CA ILE A 69 13.29 -3.17 1.17
C ILE A 69 14.31 -4.29 0.93
N ALA A 70 14.29 -5.36 1.72
CA ALA A 70 15.12 -6.54 1.51
C ALA A 70 14.85 -7.23 0.17
N ARG A 71 13.57 -7.39 -0.21
CA ARG A 71 13.15 -8.09 -1.43
C ARG A 71 13.39 -7.26 -2.69
N TRP A 72 13.07 -5.97 -2.68
CA TRP A 72 13.43 -5.03 -3.75
C TRP A 72 14.95 -5.04 -4.02
N LYS A 73 15.78 -5.04 -2.97
CA LYS A 73 17.26 -5.09 -3.08
C LYS A 73 17.80 -6.36 -3.73
N ALA A 74 17.06 -7.47 -3.71
CA ALA A 74 17.41 -8.71 -4.41
C ALA A 74 17.02 -8.70 -5.91
N GLY A 75 16.70 -7.54 -6.48
CA GLY A 75 16.25 -7.41 -7.88
C GLY A 75 14.86 -7.99 -8.15
N MET A 76 14.09 -8.26 -7.09
CA MET A 76 12.73 -8.75 -7.20
C MET A 76 11.78 -7.62 -7.63
N PRO A 77 10.73 -7.91 -8.42
CA PRO A 77 9.79 -6.89 -8.89
C PRO A 77 9.04 -6.21 -7.75
N ASP A 78 8.39 -5.08 -8.07
CA ASP A 78 7.64 -4.25 -7.13
C ASP A 78 6.85 -5.06 -6.10
N VAL A 79 7.36 -5.09 -4.87
CA VAL A 79 6.74 -5.84 -3.78
C VAL A 79 5.60 -4.97 -3.24
N PRO A 80 4.36 -5.50 -3.10
CA PRO A 80 3.21 -4.70 -3.53
C PRO A 80 2.58 -3.78 -2.48
N ALA A 81 3.39 -3.02 -1.75
CA ALA A 81 3.19 -2.31 -0.48
C ALA A 81 1.69 -2.25 0.29
N HIS A 82 0.74 -3.29 2.19
CA HIS A 82 0.47 -4.64 2.87
C HIS A 82 1.60 -5.38 3.62
N LEU A 83 2.62 -4.64 4.00
CA LEU A 83 3.94 -4.95 4.57
C LEU A 83 4.46 -3.59 5.07
N ALA A 84 3.63 -2.97 5.90
CA ALA A 84 3.82 -1.77 6.70
C ALA A 84 2.71 -1.85 7.76
N GLY A 85 2.72 -2.96 8.52
CA GLY A 85 1.64 -3.43 9.40
C GLY A 85 1.43 -4.93 9.24
N SER A 86 2.39 -5.76 9.68
CA SER A 86 2.26 -7.24 9.74
C SER A 86 3.34 -7.90 10.63
N GLU A 87 3.08 -8.11 11.91
CA GLU A 87 3.65 -9.24 12.68
C GLU A 87 2.65 -9.67 13.78
N PRO A 88 2.77 -10.86 14.39
CA PRO A 88 1.62 -11.60 14.94
C PRO A 88 1.04 -11.08 16.26
#